data_AF-A0A0V1HYU7-F1
#
_entry.id   AF-A0A0V1HYU7-F1
#
_cell.length_a   1.000
_cell.length_b   1.000
_cell.length_c   1.000
_cell.angle_alpha   90.00
_cell.angle_beta   90.00
_cell.angle_gamma   90.00
#
_symmetry.space_group_name_H-M   'P 1'
#
loop_
_entity.id
_entity.type
_entity.pdbx_description
1 polymer ?
#
loop_
_entity_poly.entity_id
_entity_poly.type
_entity_poly.pdbx_seq_one_letter_code
_entity_poly.pdbx_strand_id
1 'polypeptide(L)'
;LWKFFKMTLLIVVAAVAVCLLDSSRADQSSWRLTKRKLCPGGYTDGMEVTKGRYVYHCTNGKLRPKGCITQDGKQLSLWETFAVSGYQLMCALDKNNILYFKYVGCVVNGTVYYSRDTWADRSFWYICKPIGETLVMEVGGCVYHDQRYQLGEEFPKGDFFFQCYRKANGATAIRPVACLHKGQRYSIGDTFEEDKFW
;
A
#
# COMPACT_ATOMS: atom_id res chain seq x y z
N LEU A 1 39.19 -100.94 -31.59
CA LEU A 1 37.94 -100.86 -32.38
C LEU A 1 37.46 -99.42 -32.40
N TRP A 2 36.96 -99.04 -33.56
CA TRP A 2 36.66 -97.72 -34.12
C TRP A 2 35.59 -96.88 -33.36
N LYS A 3 35.61 -95.56 -33.65
CA LYS A 3 34.52 -94.55 -33.60
C LYS A 3 34.38 -93.69 -32.32
N PHE A 4 34.10 -92.38 -32.34
CA PHE A 4 34.18 -91.26 -33.30
C PHE A 4 33.67 -89.99 -32.53
N PHE A 5 34.31 -88.82 -32.76
CA PHE A 5 33.73 -87.44 -32.87
C PHE A 5 32.92 -86.82 -31.70
N LYS A 6 33.00 -85.52 -31.32
CA LYS A 6 33.17 -84.21 -32.02
C LYS A 6 33.83 -83.19 -31.06
N MET A 7 34.79 -82.34 -31.48
CA MET A 7 34.62 -81.00 -32.11
C MET A 7 34.22 -79.94 -31.06
N THR A 8 34.85 -78.77 -30.86
CA THR A 8 35.50 -77.79 -31.76
C THR A 8 36.15 -76.75 -30.80
N LEU A 9 37.45 -76.45 -30.87
CA LEU A 9 38.11 -75.39 -31.64
C LEU A 9 38.42 -74.12 -30.80
N LEU A 10 39.70 -73.78 -30.82
CA LEU A 10 40.36 -72.57 -30.34
C LEU A 10 39.66 -71.27 -30.81
N ILE A 11 39.95 -70.16 -30.13
CA ILE A 11 40.63 -69.00 -30.73
C ILE A 11 41.05 -68.03 -29.62
N VAL A 12 42.35 -67.74 -29.61
CA VAL A 12 43.03 -66.67 -28.88
C VAL A 12 42.81 -65.38 -29.66
N VAL A 13 42.34 -64.29 -29.01
CA VAL A 13 42.48 -62.94 -29.56
C VAL A 13 42.94 -61.98 -28.46
N ALA A 14 43.97 -61.22 -28.85
CA ALA A 14 44.83 -60.37 -28.05
C ALA A 14 44.11 -59.18 -27.38
N ALA A 15 44.68 -58.79 -26.24
CA ALA A 15 44.35 -57.57 -25.53
C ALA A 15 44.67 -56.33 -26.39
N VAL A 16 43.63 -55.55 -26.68
CA VAL A 16 43.76 -54.16 -27.11
C VAL A 16 43.09 -53.31 -26.03
N ALA A 17 43.92 -52.60 -25.27
CA ALA A 17 43.48 -51.56 -24.37
C ALA A 17 42.86 -50.43 -25.20
N VAL A 18 41.53 -50.34 -25.19
CA VAL A 18 40.82 -49.14 -25.63
C VAL A 18 40.37 -48.43 -24.37
N CYS A 19 41.11 -47.39 -23.98
CA CYS A 19 40.63 -46.35 -23.08
C CYS A 19 39.43 -45.66 -23.76
N LEU A 20 38.23 -46.18 -23.53
CA LEU A 20 37.02 -45.41 -23.76
C LEU A 20 36.92 -44.36 -22.66
N LEU A 21 37.17 -43.13 -23.06
CA LEU A 21 36.91 -41.90 -22.31
C LEU A 21 35.48 -41.92 -21.76
N ASP A 22 35.31 -42.17 -20.45
CA ASP A 22 34.08 -41.86 -19.73
C ASP A 22 34.06 -40.36 -19.41
N SER A 23 33.98 -39.51 -20.45
CA SER A 23 33.95 -38.05 -20.35
C SER A 23 32.52 -37.49 -20.32
N SER A 24 31.56 -38.23 -19.78
CA SER A 24 30.16 -37.79 -19.72
C SER A 24 29.57 -37.66 -18.31
N ARG A 25 30.29 -38.10 -17.26
CA ARG A 25 29.81 -38.03 -15.86
C ARG A 25 30.26 -36.79 -15.07
N ALA A 26 31.33 -36.11 -15.47
CA ALA A 26 31.81 -34.91 -14.78
C ALA A 26 31.02 -33.64 -15.12
N ASP A 27 30.23 -33.66 -16.21
CA ASP A 27 29.52 -32.47 -16.67
C ASP A 27 28.13 -32.34 -16.02
N GLN A 28 27.41 -33.44 -15.78
CA GLN A 28 26.06 -33.39 -15.18
C GLN A 28 26.00 -32.91 -13.71
N SER A 29 27.11 -32.99 -12.96
CA SER A 29 27.19 -32.50 -11.57
C SER A 29 27.35 -30.98 -11.51
N SER A 30 28.09 -30.40 -12.46
CA SER A 30 28.29 -28.96 -12.62
C SER A 30 26.95 -28.25 -12.85
N TRP A 31 26.16 -28.67 -13.84
CA TRP A 31 24.85 -28.07 -14.16
C TRP A 31 23.82 -28.11 -13.01
N ARG A 32 23.92 -29.10 -12.11
CA ARG A 32 23.05 -29.21 -10.92
C ARG A 32 23.48 -28.29 -9.79
N LEU A 33 24.76 -27.92 -9.71
CA LEU A 33 25.29 -26.95 -8.74
C LEU A 33 25.06 -25.51 -9.20
N THR A 34 25.18 -25.20 -10.50
CA THR A 34 24.91 -23.87 -11.06
C THR A 34 23.42 -23.48 -10.99
N LYS A 35 22.50 -24.44 -11.17
CA LYS A 35 21.05 -24.18 -11.04
C LYS A 35 20.59 -23.83 -9.62
N ARG A 36 21.38 -24.10 -8.58
CA ARG A 36 20.98 -23.83 -7.18
C ARG A 36 21.11 -22.37 -6.75
N LYS A 37 21.74 -21.51 -7.56
CA LYS A 37 21.90 -20.08 -7.27
C LYS A 37 21.00 -19.16 -8.08
N LEU A 38 20.28 -19.66 -9.08
CA LEU A 38 19.42 -18.84 -9.92
C LEU A 38 18.07 -18.57 -9.24
N CYS A 39 17.61 -17.33 -9.31
CA CYS A 39 16.28 -16.94 -8.86
C CYS A 39 15.19 -17.30 -9.90
N PRO A 40 13.91 -17.34 -9.50
CA PRO A 40 12.78 -17.55 -10.43
C PRO A 40 12.84 -16.59 -11.62
N GLY A 41 12.90 -17.14 -12.84
CA GLY A 41 13.12 -16.39 -14.09
C GLY A 41 14.54 -16.45 -14.63
N GLY A 42 15.45 -17.20 -13.99
CA GLY A 42 16.82 -17.42 -14.49
C GLY A 42 17.82 -16.32 -14.10
N TYR A 43 17.44 -15.42 -13.19
CA TYR A 43 18.31 -14.33 -12.73
C TYR A 43 19.45 -14.86 -11.85
N THR A 44 20.65 -14.31 -12.03
CA THR A 44 21.80 -14.67 -11.20
C THR A 44 21.77 -13.96 -9.86
N ASP A 45 22.43 -14.56 -8.87
CA ASP A 45 22.63 -13.96 -7.56
C ASP A 45 23.26 -12.55 -7.69
N GLY A 46 22.78 -11.60 -6.89
CA GLY A 46 23.21 -10.20 -6.92
C GLY A 46 22.47 -9.32 -7.95
N MET A 47 21.69 -9.89 -8.87
CA MET A 47 20.94 -9.09 -9.84
C MET A 47 19.75 -8.37 -9.20
N GLU A 48 19.51 -7.13 -9.66
CA GLU A 48 18.25 -6.44 -9.44
C GLU A 48 17.26 -6.78 -10.53
N VAL A 49 16.03 -7.08 -10.12
CA VAL A 49 14.95 -7.53 -10.99
C VAL A 49 13.75 -6.65 -10.75
N THR A 50 13.34 -5.92 -11.77
CA THR A 50 12.14 -5.09 -11.74
C THR A 50 10.96 -5.85 -12.32
N LYS A 51 9.87 -5.93 -11.56
CA LYS A 51 8.58 -6.50 -12.01
C LYS A 51 7.48 -5.47 -11.81
N GLY A 52 7.06 -4.81 -12.89
CA GLY A 52 6.13 -3.68 -12.81
C GLY A 52 6.72 -2.54 -11.99
N ARG A 53 6.06 -2.17 -10.89
CA ARG A 53 6.50 -1.10 -9.98
C ARG A 53 7.31 -1.60 -8.78
N TYR A 54 7.78 -2.83 -8.80
CA TYR A 54 8.44 -3.47 -7.66
C TYR A 54 9.84 -3.95 -8.04
N VAL A 55 10.81 -3.65 -7.19
CA VAL A 55 12.22 -4.00 -7.35
C VAL A 55 12.58 -5.09 -6.37
N TYR A 56 13.22 -6.13 -6.87
CA TYR A 56 13.70 -7.27 -6.11
C TYR A 56 15.21 -7.40 -6.27
N HIS A 57 15.86 -7.96 -5.26
CA HIS A 57 17.26 -8.37 -5.33
C HIS A 57 17.33 -9.90 -5.30
N CYS A 58 18.03 -10.51 -6.25
CA CYS A 58 18.24 -11.95 -6.25
C CYS A 58 19.29 -12.31 -5.20
N THR A 59 18.91 -13.12 -4.21
CA THR A 59 19.81 -13.57 -3.14
C THR A 59 19.58 -15.04 -2.84
N ASN A 60 20.61 -15.86 -3.03
CA ASN A 60 20.63 -17.29 -2.79
C ASN A 60 19.44 -18.01 -3.45
N GLY A 61 19.20 -17.73 -4.73
CA GLY A 61 18.12 -18.33 -5.52
C GLY A 61 16.71 -17.86 -5.15
N LYS A 62 16.57 -16.79 -4.34
CA LYS A 62 15.27 -16.18 -4.00
C LYS A 62 15.24 -14.70 -4.35
N LEU A 63 14.14 -14.25 -4.96
CA LEU A 63 13.88 -12.83 -5.13
C LEU A 63 13.45 -12.24 -3.78
N ARG A 64 14.28 -11.34 -3.25
CA ARG A 64 14.00 -10.61 -2.01
C ARG A 64 13.47 -9.22 -2.35
N PRO A 65 12.40 -8.76 -1.69
CA PRO A 65 11.94 -7.38 -1.85
C PRO A 65 13.06 -6.37 -1.59
N LYS A 66 13.26 -5.44 -2.52
CA LYS A 66 14.23 -4.35 -2.39
C LYS A 66 13.55 -2.99 -2.28
N GLY A 67 12.50 -2.78 -3.06
CA GLY A 67 11.88 -1.45 -3.14
C GLY A 67 10.75 -1.34 -4.15
N CYS A 68 10.32 -0.11 -4.37
CA CYS A 68 9.22 0.22 -5.27
C CYS A 68 9.66 1.27 -6.29
N ILE A 69 8.89 1.47 -7.35
CA ILE A 69 9.10 2.52 -8.35
C ILE A 69 7.82 3.35 -8.43
N THR A 70 7.94 4.66 -8.22
CA THR A 70 6.84 5.62 -8.33
C THR A 70 6.41 5.81 -9.79
N GLN A 71 5.30 6.53 -10.03
CA GLN A 71 4.81 6.77 -11.39
C GLN A 71 5.79 7.59 -12.24
N ASP A 72 6.56 8.49 -11.62
CA ASP A 72 7.62 9.29 -12.22
C ASP A 72 8.95 8.54 -12.36
N GLY A 73 8.99 7.23 -12.04
CA GLY A 73 10.17 6.38 -12.23
C GLY A 73 11.20 6.46 -11.09
N LYS A 74 10.93 7.22 -10.03
CA LYS A 74 11.80 7.26 -8.85
C LYS A 74 11.76 5.92 -8.12
N GLN A 75 12.94 5.33 -7.93
CA GLN A 75 13.10 4.14 -7.12
C GLN A 75 13.09 4.50 -5.64
N LEU A 76 12.28 3.80 -4.85
CA LEU A 76 12.14 3.94 -3.42
C LEU A 76 12.67 2.69 -2.73
N SER A 77 13.45 2.89 -1.67
CA SER A 77 13.80 1.82 -0.72
C SER A 77 12.56 1.42 0.09
N LEU A 78 12.63 0.25 0.74
CA LEU A 78 11.61 -0.13 1.72
C LEU A 78 11.46 0.96 2.78
N TRP A 79 10.21 1.25 3.13
CA TRP A 79 9.77 2.24 4.11
C TRP A 79 9.99 3.70 3.71
N GLU A 80 10.56 3.97 2.54
CA GLU A 80 10.56 5.33 1.99
C GLU A 80 9.15 5.75 1.61
N THR A 81 8.90 7.05 1.77
CA THR A 81 7.60 7.64 1.54
C THR A 81 7.65 8.71 0.45
N PHE A 82 6.52 8.95 -0.19
CA PHE A 82 6.35 9.98 -1.19
C PHE A 82 4.91 10.49 -1.18
N ALA A 83 4.73 11.76 -1.55
CA ALA A 83 3.42 12.37 -1.67
C ALA A 83 2.89 12.19 -3.10
N VAL A 84 1.63 11.79 -3.24
CA VAL A 84 0.91 11.73 -4.53
C VAL A 84 -0.57 11.93 -4.31
N SER A 85 -1.19 12.78 -5.14
CA SER A 85 -2.64 13.00 -5.17
C SER A 85 -3.28 13.31 -3.80
N GLY A 86 -2.59 14.08 -2.95
CA GLY A 86 -3.09 14.46 -1.61
C GLY A 86 -2.89 13.39 -0.53
N TYR A 87 -2.04 12.38 -0.78
CA TYR A 87 -1.73 11.33 0.20
C TYR A 87 -0.23 11.09 0.31
N GLN A 88 0.21 10.67 1.49
CA GLN A 88 1.55 10.14 1.73
C GLN A 88 1.48 8.62 1.61
N LEU A 89 2.19 8.07 0.63
CA LEU A 89 2.32 6.64 0.40
C LEU A 89 3.70 6.15 0.84
N MET A 90 3.79 4.90 1.26
CA MET A 90 5.03 4.25 1.68
C MET A 90 5.26 2.97 0.86
N CYS A 91 6.49 2.74 0.42
CA CYS A 91 6.88 1.43 -0.12
C CYS A 91 6.97 0.43 1.04
N ALA A 92 6.08 -0.55 1.11
CA ALA A 92 5.92 -1.41 2.27
C ALA A 92 5.87 -2.90 1.90
N LEU A 93 5.98 -3.74 2.92
CA LEU A 93 5.76 -5.19 2.83
C LEU A 93 4.51 -5.58 3.59
N ASP A 94 3.69 -6.43 2.98
CA ASP A 94 2.56 -7.04 3.66
C ASP A 94 3.04 -8.19 4.59
N LYS A 95 2.10 -8.85 5.26
CA LYS A 95 2.39 -10.00 6.13
C LYS A 95 3.06 -11.19 5.42
N ASN A 96 2.97 -11.26 4.09
CA ASN A 96 3.55 -12.31 3.26
C ASN A 96 4.86 -11.87 2.58
N ASN A 97 5.42 -10.71 2.96
CA ASN A 97 6.58 -10.09 2.32
C ASN A 97 6.37 -9.70 0.86
N ILE A 98 5.13 -9.36 0.48
CA ILE A 98 4.79 -8.84 -0.84
C ILE A 98 4.89 -7.31 -0.81
N LEU A 99 5.57 -6.75 -1.80
CA LEU A 99 5.70 -5.30 -1.97
C LEU A 99 4.35 -4.68 -2.35
N TYR A 100 4.00 -3.59 -1.68
CA TYR A 100 2.84 -2.78 -2.00
C TYR A 100 3.04 -1.33 -1.57
N PHE A 101 2.18 -0.44 -2.05
CA PHE A 101 2.14 0.94 -1.56
C PHE A 101 1.10 1.07 -0.46
N LYS A 102 1.55 1.43 0.75
CA LYS A 102 0.70 1.65 1.91
C LYS A 102 0.36 3.13 2.03
N TYR A 103 -0.92 3.45 2.18
CA TYR A 103 -1.37 4.79 2.59
C TYR A 103 -0.99 5.02 4.06
N VAL A 104 -0.18 6.05 4.33
CA VAL A 104 0.29 6.36 5.70
C VAL A 104 -0.19 7.72 6.21
N GLY A 105 -0.53 8.65 5.31
CA GLY A 105 -1.10 9.94 5.70
C GLY A 105 -1.87 10.63 4.57
N CYS A 106 -2.59 11.68 4.95
CA CYS A 106 -3.24 12.65 4.07
C CYS A 106 -2.33 13.88 3.97
N VAL A 107 -2.23 14.50 2.80
CA VAL A 107 -1.34 15.65 2.55
C VAL A 107 -2.18 16.86 2.17
N VAL A 108 -2.09 17.91 2.99
CA VAL A 108 -2.79 19.18 2.78
C VAL A 108 -1.77 20.30 2.86
N ASN A 109 -1.62 21.07 1.77
CA ASN A 109 -0.67 22.19 1.67
C ASN A 109 0.76 21.82 2.12
N GLY A 110 1.23 20.62 1.75
CA GLY A 110 2.55 20.10 2.11
C GLY A 110 2.67 19.53 3.52
N THR A 111 1.65 19.69 4.37
CA THR A 111 1.61 19.09 5.71
C THR A 111 1.06 17.67 5.63
N VAL A 112 1.72 16.72 6.30
CA VAL A 112 1.28 15.33 6.41
C VAL A 112 0.48 15.14 7.70
N TYR A 113 -0.74 14.66 7.57
CA TYR A 113 -1.61 14.21 8.65
C TYR A 113 -1.68 12.69 8.63
N TYR A 114 -1.19 12.03 9.67
CA TYR A 114 -1.19 10.58 9.77
C TYR A 114 -2.59 10.03 10.05
N SER A 115 -2.74 8.71 9.97
CA SER A 115 -4.01 8.06 10.24
C SER A 115 -4.58 8.47 11.61
N ARG A 116 -5.85 8.90 11.60
CA ARG A 116 -6.63 9.47 12.72
C ARG A 116 -6.25 10.87 13.15
N ASP A 117 -5.25 11.50 12.55
CA ASP A 117 -5.00 12.93 12.78
C ASP A 117 -6.20 13.75 12.32
N THR A 118 -6.38 14.88 12.99
CA THR A 118 -7.45 15.84 12.71
C THR A 118 -6.89 17.24 12.61
N TRP A 119 -7.47 18.05 11.74
CA TRP A 119 -7.09 19.44 11.57
C TRP A 119 -8.29 20.31 11.26
N ALA A 120 -8.17 21.61 11.50
CA ALA A 120 -9.16 22.60 11.11
C ALA A 120 -8.67 23.35 9.88
N ASP A 121 -9.57 23.64 8.95
CA ASP A 121 -9.37 24.60 7.87
C ASP A 121 -10.63 25.47 7.74
N ARG A 122 -10.48 26.76 8.04
CA ARG A 122 -11.58 27.76 8.10
C ARG A 122 -12.72 27.28 9.01
N SER A 123 -13.91 27.09 8.45
CA SER A 123 -15.14 26.76 9.18
C SER A 123 -15.36 25.27 9.40
N PHE A 124 -14.41 24.41 9.03
CA PHE A 124 -14.57 22.96 9.09
C PHE A 124 -13.35 22.29 9.70
N TRP A 125 -13.57 21.13 10.30
CA TRP A 125 -12.50 20.24 10.71
C TRP A 125 -12.60 18.90 9.99
N TYR A 126 -11.45 18.28 9.80
CA TYR A 126 -11.25 17.10 8.98
C TYR A 126 -10.56 16.01 9.78
N ILE A 127 -10.70 14.77 9.33
CA ILE A 127 -9.99 13.60 9.84
C ILE A 127 -9.36 12.83 8.69
N CYS A 128 -8.11 12.39 8.87
CA CYS A 128 -7.47 11.45 7.95
C CYS A 128 -7.83 10.02 8.38
N LYS A 129 -8.91 9.48 7.83
CA LYS A 129 -9.55 8.25 8.32
C LYS A 129 -9.17 7.03 7.47
N PRO A 130 -8.83 5.89 8.09
CA PRO A 130 -8.64 4.64 7.36
C PRO A 130 -9.96 4.08 6.83
N ILE A 131 -9.97 3.68 5.55
CA ILE A 131 -11.04 2.92 4.93
C ILE A 131 -10.41 1.75 4.18
N GLY A 132 -10.51 0.54 4.77
CA GLY A 132 -9.80 -0.62 4.25
C GLY A 132 -8.29 -0.40 4.25
N GLU A 133 -7.66 -0.55 3.09
CA GLU A 133 -6.21 -0.37 2.90
C GLU A 133 -5.81 1.06 2.47
N THR A 134 -6.78 1.98 2.37
CA THR A 134 -6.58 3.37 1.97
C THR A 134 -6.87 4.35 3.11
N LEU A 135 -6.61 5.63 2.85
CA LEU A 135 -6.99 6.73 3.71
C LEU A 135 -7.93 7.66 2.94
N VAL A 136 -8.86 8.29 3.66
CA VAL A 136 -9.69 9.35 3.14
C VAL A 136 -9.61 10.58 4.02
N MET A 137 -9.68 11.75 3.39
CA MET A 137 -9.93 13.00 4.09
C MET A 137 -11.44 13.19 4.21
N GLU A 138 -11.97 13.02 5.42
CA GLU A 138 -13.39 13.17 5.71
C GLU A 138 -13.63 14.46 6.50
N VAL A 139 -14.68 15.22 6.13
CA VAL A 139 -15.13 16.34 6.96
C VAL A 139 -15.76 15.77 8.22
N GLY A 140 -15.16 16.04 9.37
CA GLY A 140 -15.70 15.61 10.66
C GLY A 140 -16.82 16.52 11.16
N GLY A 141 -16.78 17.80 10.79
CA GLY A 141 -17.83 18.75 11.15
C GLY A 141 -17.37 20.20 10.99
N CYS A 142 -17.92 21.07 11.83
CA CYS A 142 -17.75 22.52 11.73
C CYS A 142 -16.86 23.06 12.85
N VAL A 143 -16.24 24.21 12.61
CA VAL A 143 -15.44 24.93 13.59
C VAL A 143 -16.02 26.33 13.77
N TYR A 144 -16.22 26.71 15.02
CA TYR A 144 -16.61 28.06 15.40
C TYR A 144 -15.94 28.43 16.73
N HIS A 145 -15.22 29.56 16.74
CA HIS A 145 -14.41 30.04 17.89
C HIS A 145 -13.53 28.92 18.50
N ASP A 146 -12.77 28.24 17.64
CA ASP A 146 -11.89 27.11 17.98
C ASP A 146 -12.58 25.87 18.58
N GLN A 147 -13.91 25.90 18.74
CA GLN A 147 -14.70 24.75 19.14
C GLN A 147 -15.12 23.94 17.91
N ARG A 148 -15.01 22.61 18.04
CA ARG A 148 -15.43 21.65 17.03
C ARG A 148 -16.84 21.17 17.31
N TYR A 149 -17.67 21.20 16.28
CA TYR A 149 -19.04 20.71 16.28
C TYR A 149 -19.17 19.55 15.30
N GLN A 150 -19.84 18.47 15.71
CA GLN A 150 -20.18 17.33 14.86
C GLN A 150 -21.31 17.69 13.89
N LEU A 151 -21.50 16.85 12.87
CA LEU A 151 -22.68 16.96 12.01
C LEU A 151 -23.96 16.76 12.84
N GLY A 152 -24.90 17.69 12.70
CA GLY A 152 -26.16 17.75 13.43
C GLY A 152 -26.13 18.69 14.63
N GLU A 153 -24.94 19.00 15.17
CA GLU A 153 -24.81 19.89 16.33
C GLU A 153 -25.11 21.34 15.99
N GLU A 154 -25.67 22.02 16.97
CA GLU A 154 -26.01 23.44 16.91
C GLU A 154 -25.08 24.27 17.79
N PHE A 155 -24.84 25.51 17.39
CA PHE A 155 -24.05 26.46 18.14
C PHE A 155 -24.58 27.89 17.99
N PRO A 156 -24.52 28.71 19.04
CA PRO A 156 -24.92 30.12 18.95
C PRO A 156 -23.87 30.92 18.18
N LYS A 157 -24.31 31.83 17.33
CA LYS A 157 -23.47 32.81 16.63
C LYS A 157 -24.28 34.09 16.42
N GLY A 158 -23.96 35.12 17.21
CA GLY A 158 -24.76 36.35 17.27
C GLY A 158 -26.17 36.04 17.76
N ASP A 159 -27.17 36.62 17.12
CA ASP A 159 -28.59 36.48 17.48
C ASP A 159 -29.26 35.23 16.88
N PHE A 160 -28.46 34.21 16.54
CA PHE A 160 -28.96 33.00 15.90
C PHE A 160 -28.26 31.74 16.43
N PHE A 161 -28.97 30.62 16.36
CA PHE A 161 -28.38 29.30 16.39
C PHE A 161 -28.14 28.82 14.97
N PHE A 162 -26.94 28.29 14.75
CA PHE A 162 -26.56 27.63 13.51
C PHE A 162 -26.36 26.14 13.73
N GLN A 163 -26.65 25.34 12.72
CA GLN A 163 -26.41 23.91 12.71
C GLN A 163 -25.31 23.56 11.71
N CYS A 164 -24.37 22.73 12.13
CA CYS A 164 -23.47 22.04 11.23
C CYS A 164 -24.20 20.90 10.54
N TYR A 165 -24.38 20.92 9.22
CA TYR A 165 -25.20 19.92 8.53
C TYR A 165 -24.61 19.50 7.20
N ARG A 166 -25.09 18.36 6.69
CA ARG A 166 -24.73 17.83 5.39
C ARG A 166 -25.82 18.14 4.36
N LYS A 167 -25.45 18.77 3.26
CA LYS A 167 -26.32 19.01 2.11
C LYS A 167 -26.60 17.72 1.36
N ALA A 168 -27.66 17.70 0.55
CA ALA A 168 -28.01 16.55 -0.29
C ALA A 168 -26.90 16.14 -1.28
N ASN A 169 -26.07 17.09 -1.72
CA ASN A 169 -24.91 16.82 -2.57
C ASN A 169 -23.68 16.34 -1.79
N GLY A 170 -23.81 16.04 -0.50
CA GLY A 170 -22.74 15.52 0.35
C GLY A 170 -21.79 16.58 0.94
N ALA A 171 -21.93 17.86 0.57
CA ALA A 171 -21.11 18.94 1.11
C ALA A 171 -21.55 19.32 2.54
N THR A 172 -20.59 19.58 3.42
CA THR A 172 -20.86 20.12 4.76
C THR A 172 -21.05 21.62 4.69
N ALA A 173 -22.03 22.13 5.43
CA ALA A 173 -22.33 23.55 5.51
C ALA A 173 -22.87 23.92 6.90
N ILE A 174 -22.98 25.23 7.13
CA ILE A 174 -23.52 25.81 8.35
C ILE A 174 -24.79 26.57 7.94
N ARG A 175 -25.93 26.30 8.59
CA ARG A 175 -27.21 27.00 8.31
C ARG A 175 -27.84 27.56 9.58
N PRO A 176 -28.52 28.71 9.54
CA PRO A 176 -29.32 29.17 10.66
C PRO A 176 -30.51 28.21 10.87
N VAL A 177 -30.84 27.92 12.13
CA VAL A 177 -31.93 27.01 12.50
C VAL A 177 -32.87 27.56 13.57
N ALA A 178 -32.44 28.59 14.30
CA ALA A 178 -33.27 29.29 15.28
C ALA A 178 -32.72 30.70 15.54
N CYS A 179 -33.54 31.58 16.07
CA CYS A 179 -33.15 32.89 16.59
C CYS A 179 -32.81 32.76 18.09
N LEU A 180 -31.89 33.61 18.55
CA LEU A 180 -31.55 33.81 19.95
C LEU A 180 -31.94 35.24 20.32
N HIS A 181 -32.98 35.41 21.14
CA HIS A 181 -33.43 36.74 21.59
C HIS A 181 -33.53 36.74 23.11
N LYS A 182 -32.87 37.70 23.78
CA LYS A 182 -32.81 37.82 25.25
C LYS A 182 -32.45 36.50 25.97
N GLY A 183 -31.57 35.69 25.37
CA GLY A 183 -31.15 34.40 25.93
C GLY A 183 -32.10 33.24 25.66
N GLN A 184 -33.24 33.48 24.99
CA GLN A 184 -34.24 32.48 24.66
C GLN A 184 -34.16 32.07 23.19
N ARG A 185 -34.32 30.77 22.94
CA ARG A 185 -34.35 30.17 21.60
C ARG A 185 -35.76 30.27 21.01
N TYR A 186 -35.84 30.73 19.77
CA TYR A 186 -37.07 30.80 18.98
C TYR A 186 -36.89 30.06 17.66
N SER A 187 -37.82 29.18 17.33
CA SER A 187 -37.85 28.48 16.05
C SER A 187 -38.15 29.44 14.91
N ILE A 188 -37.78 29.05 13.70
CA ILE A 188 -38.10 29.84 12.50
C ILE A 188 -39.63 29.89 12.35
N GLY A 189 -40.18 31.11 12.41
CA GLY A 189 -41.62 31.37 12.34
C GLY A 189 -42.26 31.72 13.69
N ASP A 190 -41.54 31.56 14.80
CA ASP A 190 -42.02 31.98 16.11
C ASP A 190 -42.10 33.51 16.20
N THR A 191 -43.03 34.00 17.01
CA THR A 191 -43.15 35.42 17.37
C THR A 191 -42.79 35.62 18.83
N PHE A 192 -42.27 36.80 19.15
CA PHE A 192 -42.01 37.24 20.52
C PHE A 192 -42.40 38.71 20.66
N GLU A 193 -42.79 39.10 21.87
CA GLU A 193 -43.09 40.49 22.19
C GLU A 193 -41.78 41.23 22.53
N GLU A 194 -41.52 42.35 21.85
CA GLU A 194 -40.53 43.33 22.32
C GLU A 194 -41.19 44.26 23.34
N ASP A 195 -40.39 44.73 24.30
CA ASP A 195 -40.87 45.68 25.30
C ASP A 195 -41.45 46.91 24.56
N LYS A 196 -42.67 47.28 24.95
CA LYS A 196 -43.44 48.34 24.29
C LYS A 196 -42.62 49.63 24.30
N PHE A 197 -42.36 50.20 23.13
CA PHE A 197 -41.84 51.56 23.03
C PHE A 197 -42.90 52.52 23.57
N TRP A 198 -42.70 53.04 24.79
CA TRP A 198 -43.49 54.12 25.40
C TRP A 198 -42.79 55.46 25.25
#